data_AF-A0A1Q6RTI6-F1
#
_entry.id   AF-A0A1Q6RTI6-F1
#
_cell.length_a   1.000
_cell.length_b   1.000
_cell.length_c   1.000
_cell.angle_alpha   90.00
_cell.angle_beta   90.00
_cell.angle_gamma   90.00
#
_symmetry.space_group_name_H-M   'P 1'
#
loop_
_entity.id
_entity.type
_entity.pdbx_description
1 polymer ?
#
loop_
_entity_poly.entity_id
_entity_poly.type
_entity_poly.pdbx_seq_one_letter_code
_entity_poly.pdbx_strand_id
1 'polypeptide(L)'
;MTEEQFTPLAQRYMDTVYRVAYSYLRSPSDADDVTQDVLIQLYKTDKAFESDAHLKNWLIRVTVNRSKNVLRAPWHKAEDIADYENTLVFEQSQHRELFDAVVLRAAVCAAAAPAVPVHDTIKLARDRRVTETPDRSMLFAVQTPQVFDA
;
A
#
# COMPACT_ATOMS: atom_id res chain seq x y z
N MET A 1 19.86 -7.77 -18.85
CA MET A 1 19.30 -8.77 -19.81
C MET A 1 18.56 -8.04 -20.92
N THR A 2 18.57 -8.54 -22.17
CA THR A 2 17.76 -7.93 -23.25
C THR A 2 16.29 -8.38 -23.20
N GLU A 3 15.38 -7.65 -23.83
CA GLU A 3 13.95 -8.01 -23.89
C GLU A 3 13.73 -9.38 -24.54
N GLU A 4 14.44 -9.67 -25.64
CA GLU A 4 14.38 -10.96 -26.34
C GLU A 4 14.84 -12.14 -25.47
N GLN A 5 15.78 -11.92 -24.56
CA GLN A 5 16.24 -12.93 -23.60
C GLN A 5 15.27 -13.09 -22.42
N PHE A 6 14.63 -11.99 -21.99
CA PHE A 6 13.74 -11.97 -20.84
C PHE A 6 12.43 -12.70 -21.10
N THR A 7 11.73 -12.35 -22.20
CA THR A 7 10.39 -12.85 -22.53
C THR A 7 10.26 -14.38 -22.43
N PRO A 8 11.13 -15.20 -23.04
CA PRO A 8 11.01 -16.66 -22.93
C PRO A 8 11.24 -17.18 -21.51
N LEU A 9 12.11 -16.54 -20.72
CA LEU A 9 12.34 -16.91 -19.32
C LEU A 9 11.13 -16.55 -18.44
N ALA A 10 10.58 -15.34 -18.64
CA ALA A 10 9.40 -14.87 -17.92
C ALA A 10 8.21 -15.81 -18.20
N GLN A 11 7.90 -16.08 -19.47
CA GLN A 11 6.81 -16.99 -19.85
C GLN A 11 6.98 -18.39 -19.25
N ARG A 12 8.21 -18.90 -19.20
CA ARG A 12 8.51 -20.23 -18.67
C ARG A 12 8.35 -20.34 -17.16
N TYR A 13 8.74 -19.31 -16.40
CA TYR A 13 8.80 -19.41 -14.94
C TYR A 13 7.73 -18.63 -14.19
N MET A 14 6.96 -17.76 -14.86
CA MET A 14 5.91 -16.95 -14.22
C MET A 14 4.93 -17.80 -13.41
N ASP A 15 4.40 -18.90 -13.97
CA ASP A 15 3.48 -19.80 -13.24
C ASP A 15 4.17 -20.47 -12.03
N THR A 16 5.45 -20.84 -12.14
CA THR A 16 6.21 -21.40 -11.01
C THR A 16 6.39 -20.37 -9.90
N VAL A 17 6.78 -19.15 -10.25
CA VAL A 17 6.95 -18.03 -9.31
C VAL A 17 5.62 -17.73 -8.62
N TYR A 18 4.53 -17.62 -9.38
CA TYR A 18 3.20 -17.37 -8.85
C TYR A 18 2.75 -18.46 -7.88
N ARG A 19 2.87 -19.74 -8.26
CA ARG A 19 2.49 -20.86 -7.37
C ARG A 19 3.27 -20.87 -6.07
N VAL A 20 4.57 -20.57 -6.13
CA VAL A 20 5.40 -20.46 -4.93
C VAL A 20 4.93 -19.28 -4.08
N ALA A 21 4.74 -18.09 -4.65
CA ALA A 21 4.25 -16.93 -3.92
C ALA A 21 2.89 -17.20 -3.26
N TYR A 22 1.94 -17.76 -4.02
CA TYR A 22 0.61 -18.09 -3.54
C TYR A 22 0.62 -19.13 -2.42
N SER A 23 1.53 -20.11 -2.45
CA SER A 23 1.67 -21.10 -1.37
C SER A 23 2.05 -20.48 -0.02
N TYR A 24 2.76 -19.36 -0.03
CA TYR A 24 3.16 -18.60 1.17
C TYR A 24 2.09 -17.59 1.59
N LEU A 25 1.54 -16.85 0.62
CA LEU A 25 0.72 -15.66 0.89
C LEU A 25 -0.77 -15.97 1.02
N ARG A 26 -1.26 -17.02 0.34
CA ARG A 26 -2.69 -17.39 0.28
C ARG A 26 -3.62 -16.27 -0.21
N SER A 27 -3.04 -15.24 -0.82
CA SER A 27 -3.70 -14.06 -1.40
C SER A 27 -3.34 -14.00 -2.88
N PRO A 28 -4.33 -14.02 -3.81
CA PRO A 28 -4.07 -13.88 -5.24
C PRO A 28 -3.36 -12.57 -5.58
N SER A 29 -3.83 -11.44 -5.02
CA SER A 29 -3.26 -10.11 -5.26
C SER A 29 -1.79 -10.05 -4.83
N ASP A 30 -1.48 -10.46 -3.59
CA ASP A 30 -0.11 -10.41 -3.11
C ASP A 30 0.82 -11.38 -3.88
N ALA A 31 0.26 -12.49 -4.37
CA ALA A 31 1.01 -13.44 -5.19
C ALA A 31 1.33 -12.88 -6.59
N ASP A 32 0.40 -12.15 -7.21
CA ASP A 32 0.63 -11.44 -8.47
C ASP A 32 1.68 -10.34 -8.30
N ASP A 33 1.58 -9.53 -7.25
CA ASP A 33 2.55 -8.47 -6.95
C ASP A 33 3.96 -9.02 -6.74
N VAL A 34 4.10 -10.07 -5.91
CA VAL A 34 5.40 -10.73 -5.72
C VAL A 34 5.91 -11.33 -7.03
N THR A 35 5.04 -11.86 -7.87
CA THR A 35 5.44 -12.43 -9.17
C THR A 35 6.02 -11.34 -10.08
N GLN A 36 5.35 -10.20 -10.18
CA GLN A 36 5.84 -9.06 -10.95
C GLN A 36 7.20 -8.57 -10.42
N ASP A 37 7.32 -8.39 -9.10
CA ASP A 37 8.57 -7.98 -8.46
C ASP A 37 9.73 -8.93 -8.76
N VAL A 38 9.50 -10.24 -8.70
CA VAL A 38 10.52 -11.24 -9.01
C VAL A 38 10.92 -11.19 -10.49
N LEU A 39 9.96 -11.01 -11.40
CA LEU A 39 10.26 -10.91 -12.84
C LEU A 39 11.01 -9.61 -13.17
N ILE A 40 10.66 -8.49 -12.54
CA ILE A 40 11.40 -7.22 -12.65
C ILE A 40 12.83 -7.40 -12.12
N GLN A 41 13.00 -8.11 -11.00
CA GLN A 41 14.32 -8.39 -10.44
C GLN A 41 15.13 -9.33 -11.34
N LEU A 42 14.48 -10.30 -11.99
CA LEU A 42 15.11 -11.12 -13.04
C LEU A 42 15.56 -10.25 -14.22
N TYR A 43 14.74 -9.32 -14.68
CA TYR A 43 15.09 -8.41 -15.78
C TYR A 43 16.32 -7.54 -15.47
N LYS A 44 16.40 -7.03 -14.24
CA LYS A 44 17.43 -6.10 -13.77
C LYS A 44 18.71 -6.77 -13.25
N THR A 45 18.73 -8.09 -13.08
CA THR A 45 19.90 -8.77 -12.49
C THR A 45 21.04 -8.89 -13.49
N ASP A 46 22.27 -8.69 -13.02
CA ASP A 46 23.50 -8.97 -13.77
C ASP A 46 24.06 -10.37 -13.46
N LYS A 47 23.31 -11.17 -12.70
CA LYS A 47 23.74 -12.52 -12.32
C LYS A 47 23.80 -13.44 -13.53
N ALA A 48 24.97 -14.04 -13.76
CA ALA A 48 25.12 -15.13 -14.72
C ALA A 48 24.53 -16.43 -14.15
N PHE A 49 23.70 -17.11 -14.94
CA PHE A 49 23.13 -18.41 -14.60
C PHE A 49 23.81 -19.50 -15.41
N GLU A 50 24.43 -20.45 -14.72
CA GLU A 50 25.18 -21.56 -15.32
C GLU A 50 24.26 -22.62 -15.95
N SER A 51 22.98 -22.67 -15.52
CA SER A 51 21.99 -23.62 -16.03
C SER A 51 20.56 -23.16 -15.73
N ASP A 52 19.61 -23.79 -16.42
CA ASP A 52 18.17 -23.66 -16.18
C ASP A 52 17.79 -23.97 -14.72
N ALA A 53 18.42 -25.00 -14.14
CA ALA A 53 18.19 -25.38 -12.75
C ALA A 53 18.72 -24.31 -11.77
N HIS A 54 19.87 -23.70 -12.06
CA HIS A 54 20.40 -22.60 -11.25
C HIS A 54 19.47 -21.39 -11.30
N LEU A 55 18.95 -21.02 -12.48
CA LEU A 55 17.97 -19.95 -12.62
C LEU A 55 16.68 -20.25 -11.84
N LYS A 56 16.11 -21.44 -12.00
CA LYS A 56 14.91 -21.87 -11.27
C LYS A 56 15.10 -21.77 -9.75
N ASN A 57 16.22 -22.27 -9.24
CA ASN A 57 16.52 -22.23 -7.81
C ASN A 57 16.68 -20.79 -7.30
N TRP A 58 17.30 -19.92 -8.11
CA TRP A 58 17.41 -18.51 -7.79
C TRP A 58 16.04 -17.84 -7.74
N LEU A 59 15.18 -18.06 -8.73
CA LEU A 59 13.81 -17.52 -8.77
C LEU A 59 13.02 -17.93 -7.53
N ILE A 60 12.98 -19.24 -7.21
CA ILE A 60 12.28 -19.75 -6.03
C ILE A 60 12.80 -19.07 -4.75
N ARG A 61 14.12 -18.91 -4.60
CA ARG A 61 14.69 -18.28 -3.42
C ARG A 61 14.33 -16.79 -3.32
N VAL A 62 14.32 -16.07 -4.43
CA VAL A 62 13.88 -14.66 -4.48
C VAL A 62 12.39 -14.56 -4.13
N THR A 63 11.54 -15.40 -4.72
CA THR A 63 10.09 -15.43 -4.42
C THR A 63 9.84 -15.69 -2.95
N VAL A 64 10.45 -16.73 -2.36
CA VAL A 64 10.29 -17.06 -0.93
C VAL A 64 10.71 -15.89 -0.05
N ASN A 65 11.81 -15.21 -0.37
CA ASN A 65 12.26 -14.06 0.40
C ASN A 65 11.29 -12.88 0.29
N ARG A 66 10.78 -12.60 -0.90
CA ARG A 66 9.78 -11.55 -1.13
C ARG A 66 8.48 -11.85 -0.38
N SER A 67 7.95 -13.06 -0.49
CA SER A 67 6.75 -13.48 0.25
C SER A 67 6.93 -13.37 1.76
N LYS A 68 8.10 -13.77 2.31
CA LYS A 68 8.39 -13.57 3.74
C LYS A 68 8.45 -12.10 4.15
N ASN A 69 8.86 -11.20 3.26
CA ASN A 69 8.86 -9.77 3.56
C ASN A 69 7.44 -9.20 3.57
N VAL A 70 6.59 -9.61 2.62
CA VAL A 70 5.15 -9.26 2.61
C VAL A 70 4.50 -9.71 3.92
N LEU A 71 4.69 -10.98 4.33
CA LEU A 71 4.12 -11.50 5.59
C LEU A 71 4.65 -10.80 6.86
N ARG A 72 5.80 -10.12 6.79
CA ARG A 72 6.35 -9.34 7.92
C ARG A 72 5.86 -7.90 7.92
N ALA A 73 5.22 -7.44 6.85
CA ALA A 73 4.81 -6.06 6.74
C ALA A 73 3.75 -5.73 7.79
N PRO A 74 3.77 -4.52 8.38
CA PRO A 74 2.89 -4.17 9.50
C PRO A 74 1.40 -4.32 9.18
N TRP A 75 1.00 -4.08 7.93
CA TRP A 75 -0.40 -4.19 7.49
C TRP A 75 -0.90 -5.63 7.34
N HIS A 76 -0.01 -6.63 7.33
CA HIS A 76 -0.40 -8.05 7.42
C HIS A 76 -0.42 -8.56 8.87
N LYS A 77 -0.06 -7.73 9.85
CA LYS A 77 -0.25 -8.09 11.25
C LYS A 77 -1.70 -7.78 11.64
N ALA A 78 -2.45 -8.83 11.94
CA ALA A 78 -3.69 -8.69 12.70
C ALA A 78 -3.31 -8.40 14.15
N GLU A 79 -3.27 -7.12 14.51
CA GLU A 79 -3.14 -6.67 15.89
C GLU A 79 -4.53 -6.22 16.38
N ASP A 80 -4.81 -6.41 17.66
CA ASP A 80 -6.03 -5.90 18.26
C ASP A 80 -6.02 -4.37 18.19
N ILE A 81 -7.15 -3.76 17.82
CA ILE A 81 -7.23 -2.29 17.69
C ILE A 81 -6.95 -1.61 19.03
N ALA A 82 -7.34 -2.21 20.16
CA ALA A 82 -7.05 -1.69 21.49
C ALA A 82 -5.54 -1.77 21.80
N ASP A 83 -4.85 -2.82 21.35
CA ASP A 83 -3.39 -2.92 21.49
C ASP A 83 -2.68 -1.85 20.65
N TYR A 84 -3.15 -1.60 19.41
CA TYR A 84 -2.60 -0.54 18.56
C TYR A 84 -2.84 0.86 19.14
N GLU A 85 -4.02 1.13 19.70
CA GLU A 85 -4.33 2.40 20.37
C GLU A 85 -3.31 2.73 21.47
N ASN A 86 -2.87 1.73 22.22
CA ASN A 86 -1.86 1.88 23.26
C ASN A 86 -0.45 2.21 22.72
N THR A 87 -0.19 1.96 21.43
CA THR A 87 1.09 2.28 20.78
C THR A 87 1.15 3.71 20.23
N LEU A 88 0.00 4.39 20.14
CA LEU A 88 -0.08 5.74 19.58
C LEU A 88 0.64 6.76 20.47
N VAL A 89 1.68 7.37 19.92
CA VAL A 89 2.43 8.45 20.55
C VAL A 89 1.94 9.79 19.99
N PHE A 90 1.52 10.68 20.89
CA PHE A 90 1.12 12.03 20.54
C PHE A 90 2.15 13.01 21.10
N GLU A 91 2.73 13.84 20.23
CA GLU A 91 3.74 14.84 20.63
C GLU A 91 3.15 15.92 21.55
N GLN A 92 1.85 16.20 21.42
CA GLN A 92 1.14 17.24 22.16
C GLN A 92 -0.14 16.66 22.76
N SER A 93 -0.50 17.08 23.98
CA SER A 93 -1.72 16.63 24.66
C SER A 93 -3.00 16.94 23.86
N GLN A 94 -3.03 18.10 23.19
CA GLN A 94 -4.15 18.53 22.37
C GLN A 94 -4.44 17.58 21.19
N HIS A 95 -3.41 16.92 20.63
CA HIS A 95 -3.60 15.94 19.56
C HIS A 95 -4.27 14.65 20.07
N ARG A 96 -3.94 14.24 21.29
CA ARG A 96 -4.60 13.09 21.94
C ARG A 96 -6.06 13.41 22.24
N GLU A 97 -6.34 14.57 22.82
CA GLU A 97 -7.72 15.00 23.11
C GLU A 97 -8.59 15.06 21.84
N LEU A 98 -8.04 15.59 20.74
CA LEU A 98 -8.73 15.62 19.45
C LEU A 98 -8.99 14.20 18.91
N PHE A 99 -7.99 13.31 18.99
CA PHE A 99 -8.13 11.92 18.59
C PHE A 99 -9.23 11.21 19.38
N ASP A 100 -9.21 11.30 20.71
CA ASP A 100 -10.20 10.69 21.59
C ASP A 100 -11.60 11.20 21.28
N ALA A 101 -11.75 12.51 21.05
CA ALA A 101 -13.02 13.12 20.67
C ALA A 101 -13.54 12.59 19.33
N VAL A 102 -12.66 12.41 18.33
CA VAL A 102 -13.03 11.84 17.02
C VAL A 102 -13.43 10.38 17.16
N VAL A 103 -12.67 9.56 17.90
CA VAL A 103 -12.97 8.14 18.11
C VAL A 103 -14.31 7.97 18.83
N LEU A 104 -14.54 8.72 19.90
CA LEU A 104 -15.82 8.74 20.62
C LEU A 104 -16.97 9.16 19.69
N ARG A 105 -16.75 10.14 18.81
CA ARG A 105 -17.77 10.59 17.86
C ARG A 105 -18.05 9.53 16.78
N ALA A 106 -17.03 8.87 16.28
CA ALA A 106 -17.16 7.79 15.30
C ALA A 106 -17.96 6.61 15.87
N ALA A 107 -17.75 6.26 17.15
CA ALA A 107 -18.53 5.21 17.82
C ALA A 107 -20.05 5.51 17.85
N VAL A 108 -20.42 6.79 17.94
CA VAL A 108 -21.83 7.23 17.93
C VAL A 108 -22.39 7.38 16.50
N CYS A 109 -21.57 7.83 15.55
CA CYS A 109 -22.02 8.24 14.21
C CYS A 109 -21.59 7.29 13.08
N ALA A 110 -21.02 6.13 13.40
CA ALA A 110 -20.36 5.16 12.50
C ALA A 110 -19.09 5.69 11.80
N ALA A 111 -18.95 6.99 11.62
CA ALA A 111 -17.76 7.63 11.10
C ALA A 111 -17.60 9.05 11.68
N ALA A 112 -16.35 9.46 11.91
CA ALA A 112 -15.99 10.84 12.22
C ALA A 112 -14.59 11.12 11.68
N ALA A 113 -14.32 12.37 11.32
CA ALA A 113 -13.00 12.82 10.91
C ALA A 113 -12.74 14.21 11.49
N PRO A 114 -11.51 14.50 11.96
CA PRO A 114 -11.13 15.85 12.33
C PRO A 114 -11.03 16.70 11.06
N ALA A 115 -11.41 17.96 11.16
CA ALA A 115 -11.32 18.93 10.08
C ALA A 115 -10.50 20.13 10.52
N VAL A 116 -9.62 20.61 9.64
CA VAL A 116 -8.77 21.78 9.91
C VAL A 116 -9.30 22.96 9.12
N PRO A 117 -9.46 24.16 9.72
CA PRO A 117 -9.85 25.36 8.98
C PRO A 117 -8.95 25.61 7.78
N VAL A 118 -9.54 25.89 6.61
CA VAL A 118 -8.77 26.25 5.42
C VAL A 118 -8.21 27.66 5.58
N HIS A 119 -6.90 27.82 5.42
CA HIS A 119 -6.27 29.14 5.47
C HIS A 119 -6.21 29.84 4.11
N ASP A 120 -6.22 29.05 3.04
CA ASP A 120 -6.14 29.51 1.65
C ASP A 120 -7.46 30.11 1.13
N THR A 121 -7.35 30.92 0.09
CA THR A 121 -8.53 31.40 -0.65
C THR A 121 -8.96 30.34 -1.66
N ILE A 122 -10.15 29.78 -1.46
CA ILE A 122 -10.72 28.79 -2.37
C ILE A 122 -11.61 29.47 -3.42
N LYS A 123 -11.53 29.01 -4.67
CA LYS A 123 -12.37 29.47 -5.78
C LYS A 123 -13.18 28.30 -6.31
N LEU A 124 -14.49 28.49 -6.49
CA LEU A 124 -15.31 27.54 -7.26
C LEU A 124 -15.11 27.85 -8.73
N ALA A 125 -14.84 26.80 -9.51
CA ALA A 125 -14.73 26.91 -10.95
C ALA A 125 -15.71 25.95 -11.65
N ARG A 126 -16.39 26.45 -12.68
CA ARG A 126 -17.21 25.67 -13.63
C ARG A 126 -16.86 26.10 -15.04
N ASP A 127 -16.85 25.17 -15.98
CA ASP A 127 -16.53 25.44 -17.40
C ASP A 127 -15.23 26.25 -17.59
N ARG A 128 -14.21 25.92 -16.79
CA ARG A 128 -12.89 26.58 -16.76
C ARG A 128 -12.92 28.07 -16.39
N ARG A 129 -13.99 28.54 -15.71
CA ARG A 129 -14.11 29.92 -15.21
C ARG A 129 -14.44 29.91 -13.72
N VAL A 130 -13.88 30.88 -12.99
CA VAL A 130 -14.20 31.09 -11.57
C VAL A 130 -15.61 31.66 -11.47
N THR A 131 -16.47 31.02 -10.68
CA THR A 131 -17.87 31.43 -10.45
C THR A 131 -18.04 32.10 -9.10
N GLU A 132 -17.31 31.67 -8.06
CA GLU A 132 -17.51 32.13 -6.69
C GLU A 132 -16.23 32.02 -5.85
N THR A 133 -16.16 32.82 -4.79
CA THR A 133 -15.18 32.70 -3.71
C THR A 133 -15.94 32.54 -2.39
N PRO A 134 -16.05 31.32 -1.85
CA PRO A 134 -16.78 31.10 -0.59
C PRO A 134 -16.14 31.82 0.58
N ASP A 135 -16.93 32.07 1.62
CA ASP A 135 -16.40 32.55 2.89
C ASP A 135 -15.50 31.48 3.51
N ARG A 136 -14.24 31.84 3.70
CA ARG A 136 -13.21 30.98 4.27
C ARG A 136 -13.57 30.49 5.67
N SER A 137 -14.33 31.24 6.47
CA SER A 137 -14.71 30.81 7.83
C SER A 137 -15.62 29.58 7.83
N MET A 138 -16.21 29.24 6.69
CA MET A 138 -17.06 28.06 6.51
C MET A 138 -16.31 26.87 5.91
N LEU A 139 -15.02 27.03 5.57
CA LEU A 139 -14.24 26.03 4.86
C LEU A 139 -13.33 25.27 5.82
N PHE A 140 -13.45 23.94 5.77
CA PHE A 140 -12.60 23.02 6.51
C PHE A 140 -12.07 21.95 5.56
N ALA A 141 -10.80 21.60 5.71
CA ALA A 141 -10.17 20.49 5.02
C ALA A 141 -10.21 19.25 5.91
N VAL A 142 -10.61 18.12 5.33
CA VAL A 142 -10.52 16.80 5.94
C VAL A 142 -9.63 15.95 5.05
N GLN A 143 -8.66 15.26 5.64
CA GLN A 143 -7.94 14.22 4.92
C GLN A 143 -8.76 12.94 4.95
N THR A 144 -9.44 12.64 3.84
CA THR A 144 -10.15 11.37 3.70
C THR A 144 -9.14 10.28 3.35
N PRO A 145 -9.06 9.17 4.12
CA PRO A 145 -8.31 8.00 3.67
C PRO A 145 -8.90 7.53 2.34
N GLN A 146 -8.07 7.41 1.31
CA GLN A 146 -8.48 6.81 0.06
C GLN A 146 -8.49 5.30 0.27
N VAL A 147 -9.69 4.71 0.31
CA VAL A 147 -9.86 3.26 0.28
C VAL A 147 -9.89 2.88 -1.20
N PHE A 148 -8.89 2.10 -1.63
CA PHE A 148 -8.89 1.48 -2.94
C PHE A 148 -9.50 0.08 -2.79
N ASP A 149 -10.41 -0.31 -3.67
CA ASP A 149 -10.84 -1.70 -3.76
C ASP A 149 -9.63 -2.55 -4.18
N ALA A 150 -9.38 -3.62 -3.43
CA ALA A 150 -8.34 -4.60 -3.72
C ALA A 150 -8.79 -5.58 -4.80
#